data_AF-A0A950ATM7-F1
#
_entry.id   AF-A0A950ATM7-F1
#
_cell.length_a   1.000
_cell.length_b   1.000
_cell.length_c   1.000
_cell.angle_alpha   90.00
_cell.angle_beta   90.00
_cell.angle_gamma   90.00
#
_symmetry.space_group_name_H-M   'P 1'
#
loop_
_entity.id
_entity.type
_entity.pdbx_description
1 polymer ?
#
loop_
_entity_poly.entity_id
_entity_poly.type
_entity_poly.pdbx_seq_one_letter_code
_entity_poly.pdbx_strand_id
1 'polypeptide(L)'
;MSETVSKSQPVSDAESDALVKTRRVNPLKNPSYPQRVHVHERAHWQGILQQCEERILKARQKLQVLPPGPNRALFERLFFQMEGARDQVADAARRLPGETGVLYEEDRHRLDEAVAALDRVFRRWDSQAV
;
A
#
# COMPACT_ATOMS: atom_id res chain seq x y z
N MET A 1 -29.46 -39.75 43.47
CA MET A 1 -29.32 -38.35 43.04
C MET A 1 -29.81 -38.29 41.60
N SER A 2 -30.86 -37.50 41.38
CA SER A 2 -31.66 -37.42 40.16
C SER A 2 -30.94 -36.75 38.98
N GLU A 3 -31.34 -37.18 37.78
CA GLU A 3 -31.57 -36.37 36.56
C GLU A 3 -30.35 -35.72 35.87
N THR A 4 -29.88 -36.30 34.75
CA THR A 4 -30.26 -36.03 33.34
C THR A 4 -29.89 -34.65 32.81
N VAL A 5 -29.27 -34.63 31.61
CA VAL A 5 -29.56 -33.80 30.41
C VAL A 5 -28.29 -33.85 29.55
N SER A 6 -28.21 -34.70 28.52
CA SER A 6 -28.80 -34.55 27.18
C SER A 6 -28.10 -33.49 26.32
N LYS A 7 -27.43 -33.97 25.26
CA LYS A 7 -27.46 -33.47 23.86
C LYS A 7 -26.45 -34.30 23.05
N SER A 8 -26.92 -35.29 22.27
CA SER A 8 -27.33 -35.15 20.86
C SER A 8 -26.14 -35.28 19.89
N GLN A 9 -26.09 -36.44 19.21
CA GLN A 9 -25.65 -36.63 17.81
C GLN A 9 -26.44 -35.70 16.84
N PRO A 10 -26.27 -35.74 15.49
CA PRO A 10 -25.19 -36.18 14.57
C PRO A 10 -24.80 -34.98 13.63
N VAL A 11 -24.00 -35.02 12.54
CA VAL A 11 -24.21 -35.57 11.18
C VAL A 11 -22.96 -35.20 10.35
N SER A 12 -22.57 -36.10 9.45
CA SER A 12 -21.52 -35.99 8.44
C SER A 12 -21.79 -34.93 7.36
N ASP A 13 -20.74 -34.27 6.87
CA ASP A 13 -20.61 -33.71 5.50
C ASP A 13 -19.12 -33.82 5.12
N ALA A 14 -18.72 -34.77 4.27
CA ALA A 14 -18.68 -34.65 2.81
C ALA A 14 -17.61 -33.64 2.32
N GLU A 15 -16.51 -34.23 1.83
CA GLU A 15 -15.61 -33.81 0.73
C GLU A 15 -15.42 -32.31 0.43
N SER A 16 -14.15 -31.88 0.41
CA SER A 16 -13.59 -31.19 -0.77
C SER A 16 -12.05 -31.18 -0.74
N ASP A 17 -11.53 -31.98 -1.67
CA ASP A 17 -10.25 -31.92 -2.33
C ASP A 17 -9.52 -30.57 -2.29
N ALA A 18 -8.27 -30.60 -1.84
CA ALA A 18 -7.23 -29.84 -2.50
C ALA A 18 -5.93 -30.62 -2.37
N LEU A 19 -5.63 -31.43 -3.40
CA LEU A 19 -4.28 -31.85 -3.78
C LEU A 19 -3.23 -30.86 -3.27
N VAL A 20 -2.51 -31.25 -2.21
CA VAL A 20 -1.32 -30.55 -1.75
C VAL A 20 -0.32 -30.67 -2.88
N LYS A 21 -0.31 -29.69 -3.80
CA LYS A 21 0.78 -29.50 -4.75
C LYS A 21 2.02 -29.36 -3.88
N THR A 22 2.77 -30.43 -3.75
CA THR A 22 4.08 -30.45 -3.10
C THR A 22 4.96 -29.52 -3.91
N ARG A 23 4.95 -28.25 -3.52
CA ARG A 23 5.76 -27.20 -4.14
C ARG A 23 7.19 -27.71 -4.03
N ARG A 24 7.87 -27.93 -5.16
CA ARG A 24 9.25 -28.43 -5.17
C ARG A 24 10.07 -27.59 -4.20
N VAL A 25 10.41 -28.18 -3.06
CA VAL A 25 11.18 -27.50 -2.02
C VAL A 25 12.58 -27.39 -2.57
N ASN A 26 13.01 -26.16 -2.86
CA ASN A 26 14.39 -25.93 -3.26
C ASN A 26 15.26 -26.33 -2.05
N PRO A 27 16.12 -27.36 -2.15
CA PRO A 27 16.88 -27.87 -1.02
C PRO A 27 17.87 -26.85 -0.44
N LEU A 28 18.15 -25.76 -1.18
CA LEU A 28 18.98 -24.64 -0.73
C LEU A 28 18.18 -23.57 0.03
N LYS A 29 16.86 -23.69 0.11
CA LYS A 29 15.99 -22.74 0.80
C LYS A 29 15.31 -23.43 1.97
N ASN A 30 15.49 -22.89 3.18
CA ASN A 30 14.79 -23.38 4.35
C ASN A 30 13.28 -23.10 4.20
N PRO A 31 12.42 -24.13 4.21
CA PRO A 31 10.97 -24.00 4.03
C PRO A 31 10.27 -23.24 5.16
N SER A 32 10.91 -23.07 6.33
CA SER A 32 10.35 -22.32 7.45
C SER A 32 10.37 -20.80 7.26
N TYR A 33 11.17 -20.27 6.32
CA TYR A 33 11.19 -18.84 6.04
C TYR A 33 10.15 -18.45 4.98
N PRO A 34 9.42 -17.34 5.17
CA PRO A 34 8.51 -16.82 4.17
C PRO A 34 9.22 -16.57 2.84
N GLN A 35 8.64 -17.04 1.75
CA GLN A 35 9.18 -16.78 0.41
C GLN A 35 8.77 -15.38 -0.05
N ARG A 36 9.76 -14.58 -0.47
CA ARG A 36 9.52 -13.28 -1.13
C ARG A 36 8.96 -13.51 -2.52
N VAL A 37 7.64 -13.50 -2.65
CA VAL A 37 6.96 -13.74 -3.93
C VAL A 37 6.72 -12.45 -4.72
N HIS A 38 6.70 -11.29 -4.06
CA HIS A 38 6.31 -9.99 -4.65
C HIS A 38 7.45 -9.21 -5.31
N VAL A 39 8.65 -9.80 -5.45
CA VAL A 39 9.82 -9.10 -6.05
C VAL A 39 9.53 -8.61 -7.47
N HIS A 40 8.71 -9.35 -8.21
CA HIS A 40 8.31 -9.01 -9.59
C HIS A 40 7.44 -7.74 -9.68
N GLU A 41 6.77 -7.35 -8.59
CA GLU A 41 5.93 -6.14 -8.53
C GLU A 41 6.75 -4.86 -8.34
N ARG A 42 8.07 -4.95 -8.13
CA ARG A 42 8.94 -3.78 -7.92
C ARG A 42 8.73 -2.69 -8.98
N ALA A 43 8.70 -3.08 -10.25
CA ALA A 43 8.51 -2.14 -11.35
C ALA A 43 7.14 -1.44 -11.29
N HIS A 44 6.10 -2.14 -10.82
CA HIS A 44 4.77 -1.57 -10.64
C HIS A 44 4.77 -0.49 -9.55
N TRP A 45 5.31 -0.80 -8.36
CA TRP A 45 5.37 0.16 -7.24
C TRP A 45 6.27 1.37 -7.55
N GLN A 46 7.37 1.15 -8.26
CA GLN A 46 8.22 2.23 -8.78
C GLN A 46 7.48 3.10 -9.79
N GLY A 47 6.66 2.52 -10.65
CA GLY A 47 5.82 3.26 -11.59
C GLY A 47 4.81 4.17 -10.90
N ILE A 48 4.22 3.73 -9.78
CA ILE A 48 3.33 4.57 -8.97
C ILE A 48 4.09 5.75 -8.36
N LEU A 49 5.25 5.50 -7.74
CA LEU A 49 6.10 6.56 -7.19
C LEU A 49 6.47 7.59 -8.27
N GLN A 50 6.89 7.13 -9.45
CA GLN A 50 7.24 8.01 -10.56
C GLN A 50 6.06 8.91 -10.98
N GLN A 51 4.85 8.36 -11.08
CA GLN A 51 3.66 9.16 -11.40
C GLN A 51 3.38 10.23 -10.34
N CYS A 52 3.56 9.91 -9.06
CA CYS A 52 3.45 10.88 -7.97
C CYS A 52 4.48 12.00 -8.12
N GLU A 53 5.74 11.65 -8.37
CA GLU A 53 6.84 12.62 -8.54
C GLU A 53 6.65 13.53 -9.74
N GLU A 54 6.16 13.01 -10.86
CA GLU A 54 5.84 13.81 -12.05
C GLU A 54 4.74 14.84 -11.78
N ARG A 55 3.71 14.48 -11.01
CA ARG A 55 2.65 15.41 -10.60
C ARG A 55 3.19 16.50 -9.67
N ILE A 56 4.05 16.14 -8.72
CA ILE A 56 4.67 17.08 -7.79
C ILE A 56 5.62 18.04 -8.51
N LEU A 57 6.37 17.54 -9.51
CA LEU A 57 7.23 18.38 -10.32
C LEU A 57 6.44 19.50 -11.03
N LYS A 58 5.25 19.17 -11.56
CA LYS A 58 4.34 20.18 -12.15
C LYS A 58 3.86 21.19 -11.12
N ALA A 59 3.53 20.76 -9.90
CA ALA A 59 3.16 21.67 -8.81
C ALA A 59 4.33 22.59 -8.42
N ARG A 60 5.55 22.06 -8.36
CA ARG A 60 6.78 22.84 -8.11
C ARG A 60 7.00 23.91 -9.16
N GLN A 61 6.84 23.57 -10.44
CA GLN A 61 6.97 24.52 -11.55
C GLN A 61 5.94 25.65 -11.43
N LYS A 62 4.68 25.34 -11.12
CA LYS A 62 3.64 26.34 -10.85
C LYS A 62 3.99 27.23 -9.66
N LEU A 63 4.60 26.66 -8.61
CA LEU A 63 5.02 27.42 -7.43
C LEU A 63 6.14 28.42 -7.72
N GLN A 64 7.08 28.08 -8.61
CA GLN A 64 8.20 28.95 -8.97
C GLN A 64 7.76 30.22 -9.71
N VAL A 65 6.67 30.15 -10.46
CA VAL A 65 6.14 31.31 -11.23
C VAL A 65 5.13 32.15 -10.43
N LEU A 66 4.70 31.70 -9.25
CA LEU A 66 3.76 32.44 -8.41
C LEU A 66 4.45 33.67 -7.77
N PRO A 67 3.88 34.88 -7.91
CA PRO A 67 4.42 36.08 -7.29
C PRO A 67 4.37 35.98 -5.75
N PRO A 68 5.27 36.68 -5.04
CA PRO A 68 5.20 36.77 -3.58
C PRO A 68 3.87 37.40 -3.16
N GLY A 69 3.16 36.73 -2.25
CA GLY A 69 1.84 37.16 -1.77
C GLY A 69 1.20 36.13 -0.84
N PRO A 70 0.04 36.45 -0.22
CA PRO A 70 -0.62 35.56 0.74
C PRO A 70 -1.02 34.20 0.14
N ASN A 71 -1.36 34.15 -1.15
CA ASN A 71 -1.69 32.91 -1.85
C ASN A 71 -0.46 32.00 -2.00
N ARG A 72 0.74 32.56 -2.13
CA ARG A 72 1.97 31.78 -2.27
C ARG A 72 2.25 30.93 -1.03
N ALA A 73 2.08 31.49 0.17
CA ALA A 73 2.28 30.76 1.42
C ALA A 73 1.32 29.55 1.54
N LEU A 74 0.08 29.68 1.04
CA LEU A 74 -0.87 28.57 0.98
C LEU A 74 -0.40 27.47 0.02
N PHE A 75 0.02 27.83 -1.18
CA PHE A 75 0.57 26.87 -2.15
C PHE A 75 1.86 26.21 -1.65
N GLU A 76 2.76 26.95 -0.99
CA GLU A 76 3.96 26.38 -0.36
C GLU A 76 3.59 25.33 0.70
N ARG A 77 2.61 25.62 1.56
CA ARG A 77 2.12 24.66 2.54
C ARG A 77 1.55 23.39 1.88
N LEU A 78 0.75 23.53 0.83
CA LEU A 78 0.20 22.37 0.11
C LEU A 78 1.31 21.58 -0.58
N PHE A 79 2.30 22.25 -1.16
CA PHE A 79 3.45 21.62 -1.79
C PHE A 79 4.24 20.76 -0.79
N PHE A 80 4.54 21.28 0.40
CA PHE A 80 5.21 20.49 1.45
C PHE A 80 4.37 19.30 1.92
N GLN A 81 3.03 19.42 1.93
CA GLN A 81 2.15 18.29 2.21
C GLN A 81 2.22 17.22 1.10
N MET A 82 2.36 17.62 -0.17
CA MET A 82 2.57 16.68 -1.27
C MET A 82 3.92 15.95 -1.14
N GLU A 83 4.99 16.66 -0.79
CA GLU A 83 6.31 16.05 -0.56
C GLU A 83 6.26 15.02 0.57
N GLY A 84 5.61 15.35 1.69
CA GLY A 84 5.44 14.41 2.81
C GLY A 84 4.62 13.17 2.44
N ALA A 85 3.56 13.31 1.65
CA ALA A 85 2.79 12.17 1.16
C ALA A 85 3.59 11.32 0.15
N ARG A 86 4.38 11.95 -0.72
CA ARG A 86 5.31 11.26 -1.64
C ARG A 86 6.32 10.43 -0.88
N ASP A 87 6.90 10.97 0.19
CA ASP A 87 7.89 10.24 0.99
C ASP A 87 7.29 8.98 1.62
N GLN A 88 6.01 9.01 2.02
CA GLN A 88 5.29 7.81 2.49
C GLN A 88 5.09 6.79 1.36
N VAL A 89 4.72 7.23 0.15
CA VAL A 89 4.62 6.36 -1.03
C VAL A 89 5.99 5.75 -1.36
N ALA A 90 7.07 6.54 -1.29
CA ALA A 90 8.41 6.09 -1.59
C ALA A 90 8.91 5.02 -0.61
N ASP A 91 8.65 5.18 0.68
CA ASP A 91 9.03 4.18 1.67
C ASP A 91 8.25 2.87 1.48
N ALA A 92 6.94 2.94 1.31
CA ALA A 92 6.11 1.75 1.09
C ALA A 92 6.47 1.02 -0.22
N ALA A 93 6.64 1.75 -1.33
CA ALA A 93 7.03 1.19 -2.62
C ALA A 93 8.39 0.49 -2.59
N ARG A 94 9.32 0.97 -1.74
CA ARG A 94 10.64 0.36 -1.53
C ARG A 94 10.55 -0.93 -0.71
N ARG A 95 9.67 -0.97 0.29
CA ARG A 95 9.52 -2.11 1.22
C ARG A 95 8.74 -3.27 0.61
N LEU A 96 7.62 -2.99 -0.05
CA LEU A 96 6.66 -3.96 -0.59
C LEU A 96 7.29 -5.18 -1.30
N PRO A 97 8.26 -5.03 -2.22
CA PRO A 97 8.84 -6.17 -2.93
C PRO A 97 9.61 -7.15 -2.02
N GLY A 98 9.98 -6.71 -0.82
CA GLY A 98 10.74 -7.49 0.17
C GLY A 98 9.89 -8.13 1.26
N GLU A 99 8.66 -7.67 1.44
CA GLU A 99 7.75 -8.12 2.50
C GLU A 99 6.99 -9.39 2.11
N THR A 100 6.40 -10.06 3.10
CA THR A 100 5.68 -11.33 2.92
C THR A 100 4.51 -11.43 3.88
N GLY A 101 3.44 -12.11 3.47
CA GLY A 101 2.28 -12.38 4.32
C GLY A 101 1.60 -11.08 4.79
N VAL A 102 1.29 -10.99 6.09
CA VAL A 102 0.56 -9.85 6.67
C VAL A 102 1.32 -8.53 6.51
N LEU A 103 2.66 -8.55 6.58
CA LEU A 103 3.47 -7.33 6.42
C LEU A 103 3.34 -6.73 5.03
N TYR A 104 3.20 -7.58 4.00
CA TYR A 104 2.98 -7.11 2.64
C TYR A 104 1.62 -6.40 2.52
N GLU A 105 0.55 -7.00 3.04
CA GLU A 105 -0.79 -6.40 2.99
C GLU A 105 -0.86 -5.09 3.79
N GLU A 106 -0.18 -5.02 4.93
CA GLU A 106 -0.09 -3.79 5.72
C GLU A 106 0.63 -2.69 4.95
N ASP A 107 1.81 -2.97 4.37
CA ASP A 107 2.56 -1.98 3.59
C ASP A 107 1.83 -1.59 2.30
N ARG A 108 1.03 -2.50 1.72
CA ARG A 108 0.18 -2.21 0.56
C ARG A 108 -0.93 -1.23 0.95
N HIS A 109 -1.62 -1.49 2.05
CA HIS A 109 -2.65 -0.58 2.56
C HIS A 109 -2.05 0.80 2.90
N ARG A 110 -0.85 0.84 3.48
CA ARG A 110 -0.14 2.11 3.73
C ARG A 110 0.17 2.86 2.43
N LEU A 111 0.59 2.16 1.38
CA LEU A 111 0.82 2.76 0.07
C LEU A 111 -0.47 3.35 -0.50
N ASP A 112 -1.56 2.59 -0.48
CA ASP A 112 -2.86 3.02 -1.01
C ASP A 112 -3.38 4.26 -0.26
N GLU A 113 -3.25 4.29 1.07
CA GLU A 113 -3.60 5.45 1.88
C GLU A 113 -2.71 6.67 1.61
N ALA A 114 -1.40 6.48 1.41
CA ALA A 114 -0.48 7.56 1.07
C ALA A 114 -0.79 8.16 -0.30
N VAL A 115 -1.12 7.32 -1.30
CA VAL A 115 -1.58 7.77 -2.62
C VAL A 115 -2.90 8.54 -2.50
N ALA A 116 -3.87 8.02 -1.73
CA ALA A 116 -5.14 8.69 -1.50
C ALA A 116 -4.97 10.04 -0.77
N ALA A 117 -4.02 10.12 0.18
CA ALA A 117 -3.67 11.36 0.86
C ALA A 117 -3.10 12.38 -0.11
N LEU A 118 -2.17 11.97 -0.98
CA LEU A 118 -1.61 12.83 -2.02
C LEU A 118 -2.71 13.36 -2.95
N ASP A 119 -3.65 12.52 -3.35
CA ASP A 119 -4.79 12.93 -4.18
C ASP A 119 -5.70 13.96 -3.49
N ARG A 120 -5.94 13.83 -2.19
CA ARG A 120 -6.68 14.84 -1.42
C ARG A 120 -5.96 16.19 -1.42
N VAL A 121 -4.63 16.19 -1.30
CA VAL A 121 -3.82 17.42 -1.36
C VAL A 121 -3.87 18.04 -2.75
N PHE A 122 -3.78 17.25 -3.82
CA PHE A 122 -3.92 17.75 -5.19
C PHE A 122 -5.29 18.35 -5.47
N ARG A 123 -6.38 17.70 -5.03
CA ARG A 123 -7.74 18.28 -5.16
C ARG A 123 -7.84 19.64 -4.47
N ARG A 124 -7.22 19.78 -3.29
CA ARG A 124 -7.15 21.05 -2.58
C ARG A 124 -6.29 22.07 -3.32
N TRP A 125 -5.16 21.66 -3.89
CA TRP A 125 -4.32 22.53 -4.72
C TRP A 125 -5.10 23.08 -5.92
N ASP A 126 -5.79 22.21 -6.65
CA ASP A 126 -6.54 22.59 -7.83
C ASP A 126 -7.72 23.52 -7.50
N SER A 127 -8.37 23.35 -6.34
CA SER A 127 -9.43 24.25 -5.90
C SER A 127 -8.96 25.66 -5.50
N GLN A 128 -7.67 25.84 -5.21
CA GLN A 128 -7.08 27.17 -4.97
C GLN A 128 -6.55 27.82 -6.26
N ALA A 129 -6.38 27.04 -7.33
CA ALA A 129 -5.86 27.50 -8.61
C ALA A 129 -6.96 28.02 -9.57
N VAL A 130 -8.22 27.92 -9.15
CA VAL A 130 -9.41 28.56 -9.76
C VAL A 130 -9.56 29.95 -9.17
#